data_AF-A0AAP0D220-F1
#
_entry.id   AF-A0AAP0D220-F1
#
_cell.length_a   1.000
_cell.length_b   1.000
_cell.length_c   1.000
_cell.angle_alpha   90.00
_cell.angle_beta   90.00
_cell.angle_gamma   90.00
#
_symmetry.space_group_name_H-M   'P 1'
#
loop_
_entity.id
_entity.type
_entity.pdbx_description
1 polymer ?
#
loop_
_entity_poly.entity_id
_entity_poly.type
_entity_poly.pdbx_seq_one_letter_code
_entity_poly.pdbx_strand_id
1 'polypeptide(L)'
;MVHDSPREACGDHTPPVKPETTRVERLQRAQWLRAAILGANDGLLSTTSLMMGVGAAREGQWFMILSGIAGAVAGACSTAVGEFVSVSTQRDIELVVNQQHSLEKNSSLQEIKLENPKNDDAVVENKSKSPLVKVVLTYV
;
A
#
# COMPACT_ATOMS: atom_id res chain seq x y z
N MET A 1 -41.62 -27.37 47.27
CA MET A 1 -40.52 -26.56 46.70
C MET A 1 -39.35 -27.50 46.52
N VAL A 2 -39.35 -28.24 45.41
CA VAL A 2 -38.53 -28.01 44.20
C VAL A 2 -37.06 -28.41 44.42
N HIS A 3 -36.76 -29.57 43.83
CA HIS A 3 -35.49 -30.18 43.47
C HIS A 3 -34.26 -29.28 43.44
N ASP A 4 -33.19 -29.72 44.11
CA ASP A 4 -31.81 -29.31 43.82
C ASP A 4 -31.14 -30.43 43.01
N SER A 5 -31.09 -30.26 41.69
CA SER A 5 -30.25 -31.09 40.80
C SER A 5 -28.83 -30.54 40.84
N PRO A 6 -27.78 -31.39 40.89
CA PRO A 6 -26.42 -30.93 40.66
C PRO A 6 -26.34 -30.31 39.26
N ARG A 7 -25.87 -29.06 39.17
CA ARG A 7 -25.56 -28.43 37.88
C ARG A 7 -24.54 -29.28 37.15
N GLU A 8 -24.98 -29.92 36.08
CA GLU A 8 -24.10 -30.46 35.06
C GLU A 8 -23.15 -29.34 34.60
N ALA A 9 -21.86 -29.57 34.76
CA ALA A 9 -20.84 -28.72 34.18
C ALA A 9 -21.06 -28.73 32.66
N CYS A 10 -21.53 -27.60 32.14
CA CYS A 10 -21.56 -27.36 30.70
C CYS A 10 -20.12 -27.51 30.21
N GLY A 11 -19.82 -28.65 29.61
CA GLY A 11 -18.54 -28.86 28.94
C GLY A 11 -18.36 -27.73 27.94
N ASP A 12 -17.25 -27.04 28.03
CA ASP A 12 -16.88 -26.01 27.07
C ASP A 12 -16.66 -26.68 25.70
N HIS A 13 -17.73 -26.82 24.92
CA HIS A 13 -17.63 -27.10 23.50
C HIS A 13 -17.28 -25.77 22.82
N THR A 14 -16.06 -25.29 23.05
CA THR A 14 -15.44 -24.37 22.13
C THR A 14 -15.26 -25.16 20.81
N PRO A 15 -15.95 -24.78 19.71
CA PRO A 15 -15.74 -25.44 18.44
C PRO A 15 -14.25 -25.35 18.09
N PRO A 16 -13.66 -26.40 17.50
CA PRO A 16 -12.23 -26.41 17.23
C PRO A 16 -11.87 -25.19 16.39
N VAL A 17 -11.05 -24.29 16.95
CA VAL A 17 -10.47 -23.16 16.23
C VAL A 17 -9.60 -23.75 15.13
N LYS A 18 -10.19 -23.94 13.94
CA LYS A 18 -9.47 -24.35 12.73
C LYS A 18 -8.32 -23.37 12.53
N PRO A 19 -7.10 -23.85 12.26
CA PRO A 19 -5.91 -23.01 12.31
C PRO A 19 -6.08 -21.83 11.35
N GLU A 20 -5.93 -20.62 11.92
CA GLU A 20 -6.13 -19.32 11.28
C GLU A 20 -5.32 -19.18 9.97
N THR A 21 -4.19 -19.89 9.88
CA THR A 21 -3.34 -20.05 8.69
C THR A 21 -4.11 -20.43 7.43
N THR A 22 -5.14 -21.30 7.52
CA THR A 22 -5.95 -21.72 6.37
C THR A 22 -6.82 -20.58 5.82
N ARG A 23 -7.21 -19.61 6.66
CA ARG A 23 -8.01 -18.46 6.23
C ARG A 23 -7.13 -17.42 5.56
N VAL A 24 -5.95 -17.14 6.12
CA VAL A 24 -4.99 -16.18 5.55
C VAL A 24 -4.52 -16.64 4.17
N GLU A 25 -4.20 -17.92 4.00
CA GLU A 25 -3.78 -18.47 2.70
C GLU A 25 -4.89 -18.35 1.64
N ARG A 26 -6.15 -18.60 2.01
CA ARG A 26 -7.29 -18.42 1.10
C ARG A 26 -7.53 -16.96 0.72
N LEU A 27 -7.31 -16.03 1.65
CA LEU A 27 -7.43 -14.59 1.40
C LEU A 27 -6.32 -14.08 0.47
N GLN A 28 -5.06 -14.47 0.72
CA GLN A 28 -3.95 -14.20 -0.20
C GLN A 28 -4.23 -14.80 -1.58
N ARG A 29 -4.84 -15.99 -1.62
CA ARG A 29 -5.23 -16.61 -2.88
C ARG A 29 -6.29 -15.81 -3.65
N ALA A 30 -7.29 -15.31 -2.94
CA ALA A 30 -8.31 -14.46 -3.54
C ALA A 30 -7.73 -13.11 -4.02
N GLN A 31 -6.73 -12.56 -3.32
CA GLN A 31 -6.09 -11.29 -3.69
C GLN A 31 -5.24 -11.41 -4.97
N TRP A 32 -4.43 -12.46 -5.14
CA TRP A 32 -3.71 -12.65 -6.41
C TRP A 32 -4.66 -12.90 -7.57
N LEU A 33 -5.74 -13.66 -7.33
CA LEU A 33 -6.73 -13.95 -8.37
C LEU A 33 -7.43 -12.67 -8.82
N ARG A 34 -7.77 -11.79 -7.88
CA ARG A 34 -8.35 -10.48 -8.21
C ARG A 34 -7.37 -9.62 -9.03
N ALA A 35 -6.11 -9.56 -8.64
CA ALA A 35 -5.07 -8.84 -9.38
C ALA A 35 -4.89 -9.42 -10.80
N ALA A 36 -4.90 -10.74 -10.94
CA ALA A 36 -4.77 -11.43 -12.21
C ALA A 36 -5.97 -11.17 -13.15
N ILE A 37 -7.21 -11.23 -12.62
CA ILE A 37 -8.43 -10.96 -13.41
C ILE A 37 -8.47 -9.51 -13.87
N LEU A 38 -8.16 -8.56 -12.97
CA LEU A 38 -8.12 -7.14 -13.33
C LEU A 38 -7.03 -6.86 -14.36
N GLY A 39 -5.83 -7.42 -14.18
CA GLY A 39 -4.75 -7.29 -15.15
C GLY A 39 -5.06 -7.91 -16.50
N ALA A 40 -5.72 -9.08 -16.53
CA ALA A 40 -6.15 -9.71 -17.79
C ALA A 40 -7.22 -8.89 -18.51
N ASN A 41 -8.20 -8.37 -17.78
CA ASN A 41 -9.26 -7.53 -18.34
C ASN A 41 -8.68 -6.25 -18.95
N ASP A 42 -7.84 -5.54 -18.21
CA ASP A 42 -7.26 -4.28 -18.66
C ASP A 42 -6.24 -4.51 -19.80
N GLY A 43 -5.52 -5.63 -19.77
CA GLY A 43 -4.60 -6.04 -20.83
C GLY A 43 -5.31 -6.37 -22.15
N LEU A 44 -6.38 -7.17 -22.11
CA LEU A 44 -7.16 -7.52 -23.30
C LEU A 44 -7.89 -6.31 -23.88
N LEU A 45 -8.55 -5.51 -23.04
CA LEU A 45 -9.32 -4.36 -23.52
C LEU A 45 -8.41 -3.30 -24.13
N SER A 46 -7.28 -2.99 -23.48
CA SER A 46 -6.35 -1.99 -24.00
C SER A 46 -5.67 -2.46 -25.29
N THR A 47 -5.25 -3.73 -25.38
CA THR A 47 -4.60 -4.27 -26.58
C THR A 47 -5.57 -4.33 -27.76
N THR A 48 -6.81 -4.78 -27.55
CA THR A 48 -7.84 -4.82 -28.61
C THR A 48 -8.25 -3.44 -29.08
N SER A 49 -8.46 -2.49 -28.16
CA SER A 49 -8.75 -1.09 -28.49
C SER A 49 -7.61 -0.46 -29.29
N LEU A 50 -6.36 -0.69 -28.88
CA LEU A 50 -5.18 -0.21 -29.60
C LEU A 50 -5.07 -0.82 -31.00
N MET A 51 -5.21 -2.15 -31.13
CA MET A 51 -5.18 -2.83 -32.43
C MET A 51 -6.27 -2.33 -33.37
N MET A 52 -7.48 -2.08 -32.84
CA MET A 52 -8.59 -1.53 -33.61
C MET A 52 -8.30 -0.09 -34.07
N GLY A 53 -7.72 0.75 -33.20
CA GLY A 53 -7.29 2.11 -33.56
C GLY A 53 -6.19 2.12 -34.63
N VAL A 54 -5.18 1.26 -34.49
CA VAL A 54 -4.09 1.12 -35.48
C VAL A 54 -4.61 0.59 -36.81
N GLY A 55 -5.50 -0.41 -36.78
CA GLY A 55 -6.12 -0.98 -37.97
C GLY A 55 -7.04 -0.01 -38.71
N ALA A 56 -7.68 0.93 -38.00
CA ALA A 56 -8.42 2.03 -38.62
C ALA A 56 -7.52 3.08 -39.28
N ALA A 57 -6.30 3.28 -38.75
CA ALA A 57 -5.37 4.29 -39.25
C ALA A 57 -4.47 3.81 -40.39
N ARG A 58 -4.17 2.51 -40.47
CA ARG A 58 -3.30 1.92 -41.51
C ARG A 58 -3.80 0.56 -41.98
N GLU A 59 -3.85 0.41 -43.30
CA GLU A 59 -4.15 -0.87 -43.94
C GLU A 59 -2.92 -1.79 -43.87
N GLY A 60 -3.06 -2.90 -43.14
CA GLY A 60 -2.02 -3.94 -43.06
C GLY A 60 -2.07 -4.75 -41.77
N GLN A 61 -2.30 -6.07 -41.89
CA GLN A 61 -2.41 -6.97 -40.74
C GLN A 61 -1.13 -7.04 -39.90
N TRP A 62 0.03 -6.89 -40.52
CA TRP A 62 1.32 -6.86 -39.82
C TRP A 62 1.42 -5.72 -38.80
N PHE A 63 0.87 -4.54 -39.10
CA PHE A 63 0.89 -3.40 -38.18
C PHE A 63 -0.03 -3.61 -36.99
N MET A 64 -1.18 -4.26 -37.17
CA MET A 64 -2.08 -4.60 -36.07
C MET A 64 -1.42 -5.60 -35.11
N ILE A 65 -0.82 -6.68 -35.62
CA ILE A 65 -0.16 -7.69 -34.79
C ILE A 65 1.01 -7.09 -34.02
N LEU A 66 1.83 -6.26 -34.68
CA LEU A 66 2.96 -5.60 -34.06
C LEU A 66 2.51 -4.63 -32.94
N SER A 67 1.47 -3.83 -33.17
CA SER A 67 0.94 -2.95 -32.12
C SER A 67 0.32 -3.73 -30.96
N GLY A 68 -0.29 -4.87 -31.24
CA GLY A 68 -0.83 -5.77 -30.22
C GLY A 68 0.26 -6.30 -29.29
N ILE A 69 1.34 -6.84 -29.87
CA ILE A 69 2.48 -7.36 -29.07
C ILE A 69 3.17 -6.23 -28.31
N ALA A 70 3.44 -5.11 -28.97
CA ALA A 70 4.06 -3.95 -28.33
C ALA A 70 3.20 -3.40 -27.17
N GLY A 71 1.89 -3.28 -27.39
CA GLY A 71 0.92 -2.84 -26.38
C GLY A 71 0.84 -3.80 -25.20
N ALA A 72 0.84 -5.12 -25.45
CA ALA A 72 0.82 -6.12 -24.39
C ALA A 72 2.08 -6.08 -23.52
N VAL A 73 3.26 -5.94 -24.12
CA VAL A 73 4.53 -5.80 -23.38
C VAL A 73 4.56 -4.50 -22.59
N ALA A 74 4.19 -3.37 -23.21
CA ALA A 74 4.12 -2.08 -22.53
C ALA A 74 3.12 -2.10 -21.35
N GLY A 75 1.95 -2.72 -21.54
CA GLY A 75 0.94 -2.89 -20.51
C GLY A 75 1.44 -3.73 -19.32
N ALA A 76 2.04 -4.89 -19.60
CA ALA A 76 2.60 -5.74 -18.56
C ALA A 76 3.74 -5.06 -17.77
N CYS A 77 4.63 -4.33 -18.46
CA CYS A 77 5.68 -3.55 -17.82
C CYS A 77 5.09 -2.44 -16.92
N SER A 78 4.04 -1.74 -17.38
CA SER A 78 3.36 -0.72 -16.57
C SER A 78 2.75 -1.30 -15.29
N THR A 79 2.10 -2.46 -15.38
CA THR A 79 1.53 -3.14 -14.19
C THR A 79 2.63 -3.54 -13.19
N ALA A 80 3.75 -4.07 -13.67
CA ALA A 80 4.88 -4.43 -12.82
C ALA A 80 5.53 -3.21 -12.15
N VAL A 81 5.75 -2.14 -12.91
CA VAL A 81 6.30 -0.88 -12.39
C VAL A 81 5.33 -0.19 -11.44
N GLY A 82 4.02 -0.26 -11.72
CA GLY A 82 2.97 0.27 -10.86
C GLY A 82 2.91 -0.43 -9.50
N GLU A 83 3.04 -1.75 -9.46
CA GLU A 83 3.20 -2.51 -8.22
C GLU A 83 4.45 -2.09 -7.44
N PHE A 84 5.60 -1.95 -8.11
CA PHE A 84 6.84 -1.50 -7.47
C PHE A 84 6.69 -0.11 -6.83
N VAL A 85 6.15 0.84 -7.60
CA VAL A 85 5.88 2.21 -7.13
C VAL A 85 4.91 2.20 -5.94
N SER A 86 3.84 1.40 -6.01
CA SER A 86 2.84 1.32 -4.93
C SER A 86 3.41 0.77 -3.62
N VAL A 87 4.33 -0.20 -3.69
CA VAL A 87 5.01 -0.73 -2.50
C VAL A 87 6.00 0.30 -1.93
N SER A 88 6.72 1.03 -2.78
CA SER A 88 7.60 2.10 -2.31
C SER A 88 6.83 3.22 -1.60
N THR A 89 5.67 3.65 -2.12
CA THR A 89 4.90 4.71 -1.47
C THR A 89 4.33 4.27 -0.12
N GLN A 90 3.87 3.02 0.04
CA GLN A 90 3.42 2.51 1.34
C GLN A 90 4.54 2.50 2.38
N ARG A 91 5.76 2.09 1.98
CA ARG A 91 6.94 2.12 2.84
C ARG A 91 7.31 3.55 3.24
N ASP A 92 7.22 4.49 2.31
CA ASP A 92 7.54 5.89 2.57
C ASP A 92 6.51 6.56 3.50
N ILE A 93 5.22 6.22 3.36
CA ILE A 93 4.16 6.71 4.27
C ILE A 93 4.39 6.17 5.68
N GLU A 94 4.77 4.90 5.85
CA GLU A 94 5.05 4.33 7.17
C GLU A 94 6.21 5.05 7.87
N LEU A 95 7.28 5.38 7.14
CA LEU A 95 8.41 6.12 7.68
C LEU A 95 8.04 7.55 8.11
N VAL A 96 7.24 8.24 7.28
CA VAL A 96 6.77 9.60 7.60
C VAL A 96 5.80 9.60 8.78
N VAL A 97 4.88 8.64 8.84
CA VAL A 97 3.92 8.48 9.95
C VAL A 97 4.66 8.17 11.26
N ASN A 98 5.64 7.26 11.24
CA ASN A 98 6.43 6.94 12.43
C ASN A 98 7.30 8.10 12.90
N GLN A 99 7.84 8.91 11.98
CA GLN A 99 8.56 10.14 12.33
C GLN A 99 7.63 11.18 12.96
N GLN A 100 6.43 11.40 12.41
CA GLN A 100 5.44 12.31 13.00
C GLN A 100 5.04 11.86 14.41
N HIS A 101 4.78 10.57 14.61
CA HIS A 101 4.41 10.02 15.92
C HIS A 101 5.55 10.14 16.96
N SER A 102 6.80 10.11 16.50
CA SER A 102 7.98 10.34 17.33
C SER A 102 8.13 11.82 17.66
N LEU A 103 7.88 12.72 16.70
CA LEU A 103 7.91 14.17 16.93
C LEU A 103 6.77 14.63 17.85
N GLU A 104 5.59 14.01 17.81
CA GLU A 104 4.48 14.29 18.71
C GLU A 104 4.77 13.79 20.14
N LYS A 105 5.37 12.60 20.30
CA LYS A 105 5.88 12.10 21.60
C LYS A 105 6.96 12.99 22.19
N ASN A 106 7.83 13.54 21.35
CA ASN A 106 8.95 14.38 21.77
C ASN A 106 8.50 15.80 22.10
N SER A 107 7.45 16.30 21.43
CA SER A 107 6.83 17.61 21.69
C SER A 107 5.99 17.59 22.99
N SER A 108 5.26 16.50 23.25
CA SER A 108 4.55 16.31 24.53
C SER A 108 5.49 16.07 25.72
N LEU A 109 6.69 15.53 25.49
CA LEU A 109 7.80 15.52 26.46
C LEU A 109 8.48 16.89 26.63
N GLN A 110 8.42 17.76 25.61
CA GLN A 110 8.97 19.11 25.66
C GLN A 110 8.04 20.09 26.39
N GLU A 111 6.71 19.98 26.22
CA GLU A 111 5.74 20.77 26.99
C GLU A 111 5.79 20.45 28.49
N ILE A 112 5.97 19.18 28.89
CA ILE A 112 6.13 18.82 30.32
C ILE A 112 7.47 19.33 30.89
N LYS A 113 8.48 19.58 30.04
CA LYS A 113 9.81 20.06 30.46
C LYS A 113 9.92 21.59 30.49
N LEU A 114 8.96 22.32 29.92
CA LEU A 114 8.98 23.79 29.88
C LEU A 114 8.40 24.48 31.12
N GLU A 115 7.86 23.73 32.10
CA GLU A 115 7.33 24.24 33.37
C GLU A 115 8.35 24.16 34.53
N ASN A 116 9.65 24.38 34.29
CA ASN A 116 10.61 24.58 35.40
C ASN A 116 11.82 25.45 34.99
N PRO A 117 11.91 26.72 35.46
CA PRO A 117 12.90 27.69 34.99
C PRO A 117 14.17 27.73 35.85
N LYS A 118 15.37 27.65 35.24
CA LYS A 118 16.55 28.44 35.66
C LYS A 118 17.77 28.37 34.71
N ASN A 119 18.05 29.53 34.10
CA ASN A 119 19.33 30.23 33.88
C ASN A 119 20.53 29.65 33.09
N ASP A 120 21.18 30.61 32.41
CA ASP A 120 22.57 30.69 31.92
C ASP A 120 22.98 30.04 30.57
N ASP A 121 23.15 30.94 29.60
CA ASP A 121 24.27 31.08 28.66
C ASP A 121 24.43 30.19 27.40
N ALA A 122 24.47 30.91 26.27
CA ALA A 122 25.21 30.66 25.03
C ALA A 122 24.77 29.53 24.06
N VAL A 123 24.21 30.00 22.93
CA VAL A 123 24.57 29.67 21.53
C VAL A 123 24.69 28.19 21.15
N VAL A 124 23.79 27.70 20.28
CA VAL A 124 24.19 27.15 18.96
C VAL A 124 23.08 27.40 17.95
N GLU A 125 23.38 28.29 17.01
CA GLU A 125 22.74 28.37 15.69
C GLU A 125 23.13 27.11 14.88
N ASN A 126 22.16 26.31 14.42
CA ASN A 126 22.38 25.53 13.19
C ASN A 126 21.10 25.30 12.36
N LYS A 127 20.89 26.29 11.50
CA LYS A 127 20.33 26.23 10.15
C LYS A 127 20.63 24.91 9.43
N SER A 128 19.61 24.08 9.15
CA SER A 128 19.69 23.15 8.03
C SER A 128 18.33 23.04 7.33
N LYS A 129 18.21 23.88 6.30
CA LYS A 129 17.14 23.86 5.30
C LYS A 129 17.00 22.45 4.75
N SER A 130 15.84 21.84 4.99
CA SER A 130 15.46 20.55 4.44
C SER A 130 15.70 20.51 2.92
N PRO A 131 16.46 19.55 2.38
CA PRO A 131 16.66 19.38 0.93
C PRO A 131 15.35 19.03 0.19
N LEU A 132 14.30 18.67 0.92
CA LEU A 132 13.01 18.25 0.36
C LEU A 132 12.23 19.38 -0.33
N VAL A 133 12.38 20.64 0.12
CA VAL A 133 11.65 21.77 -0.51
C VAL A 133 12.24 22.11 -1.89
N LYS A 134 13.54 21.85 -2.11
CA LYS A 134 14.18 22.07 -3.43
C LYS A 134 13.73 21.08 -4.49
N VAL A 135 13.37 19.84 -4.12
CA VAL A 135 12.91 18.83 -5.08
C VAL A 135 11.52 19.18 -5.61
N VAL A 136 10.63 19.68 -4.74
CA VAL A 136 9.26 20.05 -5.13
C VAL A 136 9.23 21.29 -6.02
N LEU A 137 10.09 22.30 -5.78
CA LEU A 137 10.13 23.51 -6.62
C LEU A 137 10.93 23.37 -7.93
N THR A 138 11.68 22.28 -8.16
CA THR A 138 12.39 22.06 -9.44
C THR A 138 11.47 21.46 -10.51
N TYR A 139 10.28 20.98 -10.14
CA TYR A 139 9.30 20.35 -11.03
C TYR A 139 8.00 21.15 -11.20
N VAL A 140 8.04 22.47 -10.99
CA VAL A 140 6.97 23.43 -11.33
C VAL A 140 7.50 24.49 -12.28
#